data_AF-A0A8I1RF54-F1
#
_entry.id   AF-A0A8I1RF54-F1
#
_cell.length_a   1.000
_cell.length_b   1.000
_cell.length_c   1.000
_cell.angle_alpha   90.00
_cell.angle_beta   90.00
_cell.angle_gamma   90.00
#
_symmetry.space_group_name_H-M   'P 1'
#
loop_
_entity.id
_entity.type
_entity.pdbx_description
1 polymer ?
#
loop_
_entity_poly.entity_id
_entity_poly.type
_entity_poly.pdbx_seq_one_letter_code
_entity_poly.pdbx_strand_id
1 'polypeptide(L)'
;MLLQPIFKRPLIERQGFRMALSIISTRRTSTATGSFMFVVGLSLATTPPVYAQTPTAIQTFTQENKAACAAAGGTPKILDSYLTPVDDLNDDGTADYVTDLAGLECANAWSYFCGSAGCPVTVWLSGPQGYTVGWGGSAQAWRQQGTQVIVSLHGQLCKPPRIGAQSCDVAMRFDQASNEPDGTAGARSAAKPATVGGWQLRQAGNGSAVAEVTGVGSLTKLSALCLRDRPVMIAALSEAAGARMVVFTFAFADHSINVTGTAGTASQKTFILDPRTAGLASALSGNADTVDLRVAGRDQGMLSLKGSTSALRGALSSCMPL
;
A
#
# COMPACT_ATOMS: atom_id res chain seq x y z
N MET A 1 -57.87 -20.03 -7.61
CA MET A 1 -56.96 -21.19 -7.64
C MET A 1 -55.61 -20.69 -8.13
N LEU A 2 -54.50 -20.66 -7.40
CA LEU A 2 -54.08 -21.29 -6.14
C LEU A 2 -53.37 -20.26 -5.24
N LEU A 3 -53.63 -20.33 -3.93
CA LEU A 3 -52.85 -19.72 -2.84
C LEU A 3 -51.83 -20.75 -2.29
N GLN A 4 -50.59 -20.33 -2.04
CA GLN A 4 -49.53 -21.03 -1.28
C GLN A 4 -48.44 -20.01 -0.83
N PRO A 5 -47.62 -20.23 0.22
CA PRO A 5 -47.94 -19.81 1.58
C PRO A 5 -46.89 -18.89 2.26
N ILE A 6 -47.32 -18.32 3.39
CA ILE A 6 -46.59 -17.41 4.28
C ILE A 6 -45.64 -18.21 5.19
N PHE A 7 -44.34 -17.91 5.14
CA PHE A 7 -43.33 -18.45 6.05
C PHE A 7 -43.37 -17.73 7.42
N LYS A 8 -43.70 -18.46 8.49
CA LYS A 8 -43.57 -18.05 9.89
C LYS A 8 -42.09 -18.05 10.30
N ARG A 9 -41.61 -16.95 10.90
CA ARG A 9 -40.32 -16.89 11.64
C ARG A 9 -40.56 -17.21 13.13
N PRO A 10 -39.65 -17.92 13.82
CA PRO A 10 -39.72 -18.05 15.26
C PRO A 10 -39.06 -16.85 15.96
N LEU A 11 -39.71 -16.40 17.05
CA LEU A 11 -39.15 -15.48 18.05
C LEU A 11 -38.00 -16.17 18.79
N ILE A 12 -36.85 -15.49 18.91
CA ILE A 12 -35.79 -15.84 19.86
C ILE A 12 -35.92 -14.89 21.05
N GLU A 13 -36.16 -15.52 22.19
CA GLU A 13 -36.35 -14.98 23.53
C GLU A 13 -35.05 -14.33 24.05
N ARG A 14 -35.10 -13.03 24.39
CA ARG A 14 -34.00 -12.31 25.05
C ARG A 14 -34.16 -12.45 26.56
N GLN A 15 -33.34 -13.29 27.18
CA GLN A 15 -33.18 -13.28 28.63
C GLN A 15 -32.28 -12.13 29.06
N GLY A 16 -32.77 -11.35 30.03
CA GLY A 16 -32.12 -10.18 30.59
C GLY A 16 -31.08 -10.54 31.65
N PHE A 17 -30.00 -9.77 31.68
CA PHE A 17 -29.06 -9.73 32.79
C PHE A 17 -29.10 -8.32 33.39
N ARG A 18 -29.77 -8.18 34.55
CA ARG A 18 -29.69 -7.00 35.40
C ARG A 18 -28.55 -7.23 36.39
N MET A 19 -27.49 -6.42 36.31
CA MET A 19 -26.45 -6.38 37.34
C MET A 19 -26.70 -5.17 38.23
N ALA A 20 -27.03 -5.43 39.49
CA ALA A 20 -27.27 -4.43 40.51
C ALA A 20 -25.94 -3.82 40.98
N LEU A 21 -25.87 -2.50 40.96
CA LEU A 21 -24.80 -1.69 41.54
C LEU A 21 -25.04 -1.59 43.05
N SER A 22 -24.16 -2.16 43.88
CA SER A 22 -24.23 -2.02 45.33
C SER A 22 -23.11 -1.09 45.80
N ILE A 23 -23.51 0.10 46.24
CA ILE A 23 -22.67 1.11 46.87
C ILE A 23 -22.66 0.80 48.36
N ILE A 24 -21.50 0.48 48.93
CA ILE A 24 -21.29 0.51 50.38
C ILE A 24 -20.06 1.39 50.67
N SER A 25 -20.38 2.61 51.09
CA SER A 25 -19.50 3.52 51.80
C SER A 25 -19.45 3.12 53.27
N THR A 26 -18.25 2.93 53.83
CA THR A 26 -18.06 3.07 55.28
C THR A 26 -16.64 3.51 55.59
N ARG A 27 -16.55 4.66 56.26
CA ARG A 27 -15.35 5.20 56.91
C ARG A 27 -14.88 4.24 58.02
N ARG A 28 -13.57 4.14 58.24
CA ARG A 28 -13.04 3.84 59.57
C ARG A 28 -11.74 4.59 59.86
N THR A 29 -11.74 5.14 61.06
CA THR A 29 -10.72 5.96 61.70
C THR A 29 -9.56 5.13 62.26
N SER A 30 -8.43 5.82 62.34
CA SER A 30 -7.14 5.51 62.98
C SER A 30 -7.21 4.78 64.34
N THR A 31 -6.32 3.83 64.61
CA THR A 31 -5.16 3.99 65.53
C THR A 31 -4.43 2.67 65.82
N ALA A 32 -3.09 2.80 65.86
CA ALA A 32 -2.12 2.17 66.76
C ALA A 32 -1.59 0.72 66.53
N THR A 33 -0.27 0.67 66.73
CA THR A 33 0.56 -0.40 67.30
C THR A 33 0.95 -1.60 66.42
N GLY A 34 2.15 -1.47 65.85
CA GLY A 34 3.28 -2.34 66.15
C GLY A 34 3.11 -3.86 65.97
N SER A 35 3.59 -4.36 64.83
CA SER A 35 4.31 -5.64 64.74
C SER A 35 5.00 -5.72 63.38
N PHE A 36 6.32 -5.87 63.42
CA PHE A 36 7.18 -6.16 62.27
C PHE A 36 6.85 -7.58 61.78
N MET A 37 5.96 -7.71 60.78
CA MET A 37 5.84 -8.90 59.95
C MET A 37 6.48 -8.59 58.60
N PHE A 38 7.65 -9.19 58.35
CA PHE A 38 8.22 -9.31 57.01
C PHE A 38 7.29 -10.20 56.19
N VAL A 39 6.30 -9.60 55.54
CA VAL A 39 5.54 -10.24 54.46
C VAL A 39 6.43 -10.17 53.23
N VAL A 40 7.06 -11.28 52.87
CA VAL A 40 7.61 -11.47 51.53
C VAL A 40 6.41 -11.55 50.58
N GLY A 41 5.98 -10.38 50.11
CA GLY A 41 4.96 -10.27 49.08
C GLY A 41 5.54 -10.79 47.77
N LEU A 42 5.19 -12.03 47.41
CA LEU A 42 5.30 -12.49 46.02
C LEU A 42 4.35 -11.62 45.18
N SER A 43 4.86 -10.50 44.69
CA SER A 43 4.22 -9.71 43.66
C SER A 43 4.25 -10.54 42.37
N LEU A 44 3.17 -11.28 42.11
CA LEU A 44 2.87 -11.82 40.80
C LEU A 44 2.73 -10.62 39.85
N ALA A 45 3.83 -10.24 39.20
CA ALA A 45 3.82 -9.29 38.11
C ALA A 45 3.06 -9.94 36.94
N THR A 46 1.76 -9.69 36.87
CA THR A 46 0.99 -9.95 35.65
C THR A 46 1.45 -8.94 34.61
N THR A 47 2.45 -9.29 33.81
CA THR A 47 2.75 -8.56 32.58
C THR A 47 1.48 -8.62 31.73
N PRO A 48 0.88 -7.48 31.36
CA PRO A 48 -0.21 -7.52 30.41
C PRO A 48 0.30 -8.19 29.13
N PRO A 49 -0.50 -9.08 28.50
CA PRO A 49 -0.14 -9.61 27.21
C PRO A 49 0.09 -8.43 26.27
N VAL A 50 1.32 -8.29 25.80
CA VAL A 50 1.64 -7.40 24.69
C VAL A 50 0.98 -8.04 23.47
N TYR A 51 -0.31 -7.78 23.29
CA TYR A 51 -0.90 -7.92 21.96
C TYR A 51 -0.12 -6.96 21.09
N ALA A 52 0.79 -7.51 20.28
CA ALA A 52 1.57 -6.74 19.34
C ALA A 52 0.58 -5.88 18.55
N GLN A 53 0.58 -4.57 18.82
CA GLN A 53 -0.24 -3.65 18.06
C GLN A 53 0.21 -3.78 16.61
N THR A 54 -0.75 -3.85 15.70
CA THR A 54 -0.45 -3.92 14.26
C THR A 54 0.56 -2.83 13.90
N PRO A 55 1.67 -3.13 13.20
CA PRO A 55 2.66 -2.14 12.85
C PRO A 55 2.08 -0.92 12.12
N THR A 56 2.63 0.28 12.37
CA THR A 56 2.12 1.54 11.82
C THR A 56 2.01 1.54 10.30
N ALA A 57 3.00 0.98 9.58
CA ALA A 57 2.96 0.88 8.12
C ALA A 57 1.74 0.08 7.63
N ILE A 58 1.43 -1.02 8.31
CA ILE A 58 0.28 -1.88 8.03
C ILE A 58 -1.02 -1.15 8.40
N GLN A 59 -1.08 -0.45 9.53
CA GLN A 59 -2.24 0.36 9.90
C GLN A 59 -2.55 1.43 8.84
N THR A 60 -1.55 2.17 8.38
CA THR A 60 -1.70 3.18 7.33
C THR A 60 -2.25 2.54 6.05
N PHE A 61 -1.64 1.44 5.59
CA PHE A 61 -2.11 0.70 4.43
C PHE A 61 -3.57 0.22 4.61
N THR A 62 -3.94 -0.26 5.80
CA THR A 62 -5.32 -0.64 6.11
C THR A 62 -6.27 0.54 5.98
N GLN A 63 -5.94 1.70 6.57
CA GLN A 63 -6.82 2.86 6.53
C GLN A 63 -6.97 3.42 5.10
N GLU A 64 -5.89 3.45 4.32
CA GLU A 64 -5.92 3.87 2.93
C GLU A 64 -6.86 2.98 2.09
N ASN A 65 -6.78 1.66 2.25
CA ASN A 65 -7.67 0.74 1.54
C ASN A 65 -9.12 0.85 2.04
N LYS A 66 -9.36 1.01 3.34
CA LYS A 66 -10.70 1.30 3.87
C LYS A 66 -11.29 2.57 3.26
N ALA A 67 -10.49 3.64 3.19
CA ALA A 67 -10.90 4.90 2.58
C ALA A 67 -11.19 4.74 1.09
N ALA A 68 -10.35 3.98 0.36
CA ALA A 68 -10.57 3.67 -1.06
C ALA A 68 -11.88 2.90 -1.29
N CYS A 69 -12.20 1.93 -0.42
CA CYS A 69 -13.48 1.22 -0.45
C CYS A 69 -14.66 2.18 -0.22
N ALA A 70 -14.59 3.02 0.83
CA ALA A 70 -15.64 3.98 1.13
C ALA A 70 -15.87 4.98 -0.01
N ALA A 71 -14.79 5.47 -0.62
CA ALA A 71 -14.84 6.37 -1.78
C ALA A 71 -15.46 5.71 -3.02
N ALA A 72 -15.43 4.38 -3.13
CA ALA A 72 -16.11 3.63 -4.18
C ALA A 72 -17.60 3.37 -3.89
N GLY A 73 -18.15 3.95 -2.82
CA GLY A 73 -19.52 3.69 -2.35
C GLY A 73 -19.64 2.41 -1.52
N GLY A 74 -18.52 1.80 -1.16
CA GLY A 74 -18.48 0.56 -0.39
C GLY A 74 -18.49 0.77 1.12
N THR A 75 -18.78 -0.29 1.87
CA THR A 75 -18.61 -0.33 3.33
C THR A 75 -17.49 -1.30 3.68
N PRO A 76 -16.32 -0.80 4.15
CA PRO A 76 -15.17 -1.65 4.41
C PRO A 76 -15.33 -2.46 5.70
N LYS A 77 -15.00 -3.75 5.66
CA LYS A 77 -14.92 -4.61 6.83
C LYS A 77 -13.69 -5.52 6.73
N ILE A 78 -12.92 -5.56 7.82
CA ILE A 78 -11.76 -6.45 7.95
C ILE A 78 -12.24 -7.82 8.40
N LEU A 79 -11.80 -8.85 7.70
CA LEU A 79 -12.00 -10.26 8.02
C LEU A 79 -10.69 -10.85 8.56
N ASP A 80 -10.78 -12.00 9.22
CA ASP A 80 -9.62 -12.65 9.86
C ASP A 80 -8.49 -12.96 8.87
N SER A 81 -8.81 -13.19 7.60
CA SER A 81 -7.82 -13.45 6.55
C SER A 81 -7.10 -12.21 6.01
N TYR A 82 -7.41 -11.01 6.52
CA TYR A 82 -6.83 -9.76 6.02
C TYR A 82 -5.36 -9.60 6.40
N LEU A 83 -4.99 -9.93 7.64
CA LEU A 83 -3.65 -9.73 8.17
C LEU A 83 -3.20 -11.02 8.86
N THR A 84 -2.22 -11.67 8.26
CA THR A 84 -1.67 -12.93 8.76
C THR A 84 -0.23 -12.70 9.22
N PRO A 85 0.09 -12.91 10.51
CA PRO A 85 1.48 -13.04 10.92
C PRO A 85 2.08 -14.28 10.27
N VAL A 86 3.29 -14.15 9.74
CA VAL A 86 4.08 -15.24 9.15
C VAL A 86 5.40 -15.38 9.90
N ASP A 87 6.10 -16.50 9.71
CA ASP A 87 7.42 -16.65 10.31
C ASP A 87 8.38 -15.57 9.78
N ASP A 88 9.48 -15.37 10.49
CA ASP A 88 10.59 -14.52 10.05
C ASP A 88 11.10 -14.98 8.67
N LEU A 89 10.84 -14.18 7.63
CA LEU A 89 11.16 -14.52 6.25
C LEU A 89 12.55 -14.01 5.84
N ASN A 90 13.09 -13.01 6.55
CA ASN A 90 14.34 -12.33 6.24
C ASN A 90 15.47 -12.59 7.24
N ASP A 91 15.23 -13.44 8.25
CA ASP A 91 16.16 -13.87 9.29
C ASP A 91 16.62 -12.71 10.19
N ASP A 92 15.74 -11.73 10.46
CA ASP A 92 16.03 -10.58 11.32
C ASP A 92 15.66 -10.77 12.80
N GLY A 93 15.09 -11.94 13.13
CA GLY A 93 14.64 -12.34 14.46
C GLY A 93 13.23 -11.85 14.82
N THR A 94 12.53 -11.17 13.91
CA THR A 94 11.18 -10.63 14.11
C THR A 94 10.18 -11.27 13.13
N ALA A 95 8.95 -11.49 13.60
CA ALA A 95 7.91 -12.05 12.74
C ALA A 95 7.47 -11.04 11.66
N ASP A 96 7.24 -11.55 10.46
CA ASP A 96 6.77 -10.79 9.32
C ASP A 96 5.24 -10.85 9.21
N TYR A 97 4.66 -10.08 8.27
CA TYR A 97 3.22 -10.09 8.03
C TYR A 97 2.88 -10.21 6.57
N VAL A 98 1.71 -10.78 6.27
CA VAL A 98 1.08 -10.69 4.96
C VAL A 98 -0.28 -10.04 5.11
N THR A 99 -0.54 -9.00 4.31
CA THR A 99 -1.90 -8.47 4.12
C THR A 99 -2.50 -8.97 2.82
N ASP A 100 -3.74 -9.48 2.87
CA ASP A 100 -4.50 -9.95 1.72
C ASP A 100 -5.83 -9.20 1.62
N LEU A 101 -6.02 -8.42 0.55
CA LEU A 101 -7.25 -7.67 0.33
C LEU A 101 -8.47 -8.55 0.03
N ALA A 102 -8.30 -9.87 -0.17
CA ALA A 102 -9.41 -10.81 -0.10
C ALA A 102 -10.10 -10.79 1.27
N GLY A 103 -9.35 -10.49 2.34
CA GLY A 103 -9.84 -10.29 3.70
C GLY A 103 -10.37 -8.89 3.99
N LEU A 104 -10.31 -7.95 3.03
CA LEU A 104 -10.96 -6.64 3.16
C LEU A 104 -12.25 -6.64 2.33
N GLU A 105 -13.36 -6.97 3.00
CA GLU A 105 -14.67 -6.86 2.39
C GLU A 105 -14.98 -5.40 2.07
N CYS A 106 -15.50 -5.15 0.87
CA CYS A 106 -16.00 -3.85 0.44
C CYS A 106 -17.47 -3.98 0.00
N ALA A 107 -18.36 -4.13 0.97
CA ALA A 107 -19.79 -4.35 0.69
C ALA A 107 -20.36 -3.19 -0.14
N ASN A 108 -21.27 -3.46 -1.07
CA ASN A 108 -21.81 -2.49 -2.05
C ASN A 108 -20.83 -1.99 -3.13
N ALA A 109 -19.56 -2.41 -3.08
CA ALA A 109 -18.59 -2.26 -4.16
C ALA A 109 -17.82 -3.59 -4.32
N TRP A 110 -18.58 -4.67 -4.55
CA TRP A 110 -18.01 -6.01 -4.70
C TRP A 110 -16.96 -6.03 -5.81
N SER A 111 -15.90 -6.81 -5.59
CA SER A 111 -14.78 -6.92 -6.53
C SER A 111 -13.97 -5.62 -6.70
N TYR A 112 -14.14 -4.62 -5.83
CA TYR A 112 -13.34 -3.38 -5.91
C TYR A 112 -11.82 -3.66 -5.85
N PHE A 113 -11.41 -4.56 -4.96
CA PHE A 113 -10.00 -4.96 -4.82
C PHE A 113 -9.63 -6.18 -5.67
N CYS A 114 -10.56 -7.11 -5.88
CA CYS A 114 -10.27 -8.43 -6.41
C CYS A 114 -10.83 -8.61 -7.83
N GLY A 115 -10.04 -9.21 -8.72
CA GLY A 115 -10.44 -9.53 -10.09
C GLY A 115 -10.04 -10.94 -10.50
N SER A 116 -10.02 -11.23 -11.80
CA SER A 116 -9.59 -12.54 -12.33
C SER A 116 -8.13 -12.86 -11.98
N ALA A 117 -7.30 -11.82 -11.82
CA ALA A 117 -5.91 -11.95 -11.39
C ALA A 117 -5.76 -12.27 -9.89
N GLY A 118 -6.86 -12.34 -9.16
CA GLY A 118 -6.91 -12.48 -7.71
C GLY A 118 -6.99 -11.13 -6.98
N CYS A 119 -6.62 -11.13 -5.71
CA CYS A 119 -6.64 -9.96 -4.83
C CYS A 119 -5.22 -9.44 -4.60
N PRO A 120 -5.03 -8.14 -4.32
CA PRO A 120 -3.75 -7.63 -3.86
C PRO A 120 -3.32 -8.30 -2.56
N VAL A 121 -2.12 -8.87 -2.58
CA VAL A 121 -1.42 -9.44 -1.44
C VAL A 121 -0.12 -8.64 -1.27
N THR A 122 0.25 -8.33 -0.03
CA THR A 122 1.48 -7.60 0.32
C THR A 122 2.20 -8.33 1.44
N VAL A 123 3.48 -8.64 1.23
CA VAL A 123 4.40 -9.19 2.24
C VAL A 123 5.15 -8.03 2.88
N TRP A 124 5.02 -7.92 4.19
CA TRP A 124 5.65 -6.91 5.04
C TRP A 124 6.78 -7.56 5.81
N LEU A 125 8.01 -7.13 5.51
CA LEU A 125 9.21 -7.56 6.18
C LEU A 125 9.51 -6.61 7.32
N SER A 126 9.80 -7.17 8.48
CA SER A 126 10.35 -6.47 9.63
C SER A 126 11.75 -5.92 9.33
N GLY A 127 12.17 -4.97 10.15
CA GLY A 127 13.44 -4.28 9.99
C GLY A 127 13.66 -3.21 11.05
N PRO A 128 14.87 -2.63 11.12
CA PRO A 128 15.27 -1.72 12.19
C PRO A 128 14.46 -0.41 12.24
N GLN A 129 13.87 0.00 11.13
CA GLN A 129 13.01 1.19 11.03
C GLN A 129 11.50 0.85 11.04
N GLY A 130 11.15 -0.40 11.37
CA GLY A 130 9.80 -0.94 11.25
C GLY A 130 9.60 -1.74 9.96
N TYR A 131 8.35 -1.95 9.60
CA TYR A 131 7.98 -2.86 8.50
C TYR A 131 8.06 -2.18 7.13
N THR A 132 8.66 -2.87 6.17
CA THR A 132 8.78 -2.48 4.76
C THR A 132 8.15 -3.51 3.84
N VAL A 133 7.81 -3.14 2.61
CA VAL A 133 7.21 -4.08 1.65
C VAL A 133 8.31 -4.93 0.99
N GLY A 134 8.31 -6.24 1.26
CA GLY A 134 9.18 -7.20 0.57
C GLY A 134 8.63 -7.66 -0.78
N TRP A 135 7.30 -7.76 -0.88
CA TRP A 135 6.61 -8.05 -2.14
C TRP A 135 5.18 -7.53 -2.11
N GLY A 136 4.63 -7.21 -3.29
CA GLY A 136 3.21 -6.94 -3.44
C GLY A 136 2.74 -7.14 -4.88
N GLY A 137 1.48 -7.53 -5.02
CA GLY A 137 0.86 -7.76 -6.32
C GLY A 137 -0.47 -8.49 -6.22
N SER A 138 -1.13 -8.70 -7.35
CA SER A 138 -2.34 -9.53 -7.40
C SER A 138 -1.97 -11.01 -7.43
N ALA A 139 -2.54 -11.78 -6.50
CA ALA A 139 -2.41 -13.23 -6.45
C ALA A 139 -3.78 -13.88 -6.27
N GLN A 140 -3.99 -15.02 -6.93
CA GLN A 140 -5.21 -15.82 -6.82
C GLN A 140 -5.25 -16.61 -5.51
N ALA A 141 -4.07 -16.90 -4.95
CA ALA A 141 -3.88 -17.46 -3.62
C ALA A 141 -2.46 -17.16 -3.16
N TRP A 142 -2.22 -17.28 -1.86
CA TRP A 142 -0.88 -17.32 -1.30
C TRP A 142 -0.82 -18.31 -0.14
N ARG A 143 0.38 -18.79 0.18
CA ARG A 143 0.65 -19.63 1.35
C ARG A 143 2.09 -19.43 1.80
N GLN A 144 2.34 -19.59 3.09
CA GLN A 144 3.70 -19.71 3.60
C GLN A 144 4.18 -21.17 3.47
N GLN A 145 5.44 -21.37 3.09
CA GLN A 145 6.10 -22.67 3.06
C GLN A 145 7.54 -22.52 3.56
N GLY A 146 7.79 -22.82 4.84
CA GLY A 146 9.06 -22.47 5.50
C GLY A 146 9.27 -20.96 5.50
N THR A 147 10.45 -20.49 5.14
CA THR A 147 10.79 -19.06 4.98
C THR A 147 10.36 -18.47 3.62
N GLN A 148 9.57 -19.20 2.84
CA GLN A 148 9.08 -18.75 1.55
C GLN A 148 7.61 -18.35 1.60
N VAL A 149 7.26 -17.34 0.82
CA VAL A 149 5.88 -17.05 0.48
C VAL A 149 5.63 -17.54 -0.94
N ILE A 150 4.73 -18.51 -1.10
CA ILE A 150 4.29 -19.02 -2.40
C ILE A 150 3.05 -18.25 -2.82
N VAL A 151 3.09 -17.60 -3.98
CA VAL A 151 1.93 -16.92 -4.58
C VAL A 151 1.47 -17.65 -5.84
N SER A 152 0.18 -17.95 -5.92
CA SER A 152 -0.45 -18.49 -7.13
C SER A 152 -0.86 -17.32 -8.02
N LEU A 153 -0.14 -17.15 -9.12
CA LEU A 153 -0.36 -16.06 -10.07
C LEU A 153 -1.32 -16.50 -11.19
N HIS A 154 -2.08 -15.53 -11.71
CA HIS A 154 -2.88 -15.73 -12.92
C HIS A 154 -1.99 -16.11 -14.12
N GLY A 155 -2.52 -16.93 -15.04
CA GLY A 155 -1.71 -17.53 -16.12
C GLY A 155 -0.93 -16.53 -16.98
N GLN A 156 -1.48 -15.34 -17.24
CA GLN A 156 -0.78 -14.29 -18.01
C GLN A 156 0.48 -13.75 -17.32
N LEU A 157 0.62 -13.99 -16.01
CA LEU A 157 1.77 -13.58 -15.20
C LEU A 157 2.83 -14.68 -15.09
N CYS A 158 2.53 -15.88 -15.59
CA CYS A 158 3.44 -17.01 -15.59
C CYS A 158 4.60 -16.83 -16.57
N LYS A 159 5.67 -17.59 -16.34
CA LYS A 159 6.81 -17.71 -17.25
C LYS A 159 6.98 -19.19 -17.63
N PRO A 160 6.75 -19.56 -18.91
CA PRO A 160 6.14 -18.76 -19.98
C PRO A 160 4.67 -18.39 -19.66
N PRO A 161 4.10 -17.35 -20.32
CA PRO A 161 2.70 -16.98 -20.13
C PRO A 161 1.74 -18.13 -20.50
N ARG A 162 0.64 -18.23 -19.74
CA ARG A 162 -0.42 -19.23 -19.92
C ARG A 162 -1.78 -18.54 -20.03
N ILE A 163 -2.81 -19.29 -20.41
CA ILE A 163 -4.20 -18.78 -20.36
C ILE A 163 -4.59 -18.50 -18.90
N GLY A 164 -5.47 -17.51 -18.68
CA GLY A 164 -5.76 -16.99 -17.35
C GLY A 164 -6.18 -18.02 -16.28
N ALA A 165 -6.86 -19.09 -16.68
CA ALA A 165 -7.28 -20.19 -15.82
C ALA A 165 -6.12 -21.13 -15.39
N GLN A 166 -4.96 -21.05 -16.02
CA GLN A 166 -3.80 -21.88 -15.72
C GLN A 166 -2.82 -21.12 -14.83
N SER A 167 -3.05 -21.16 -13.53
CA SER A 167 -2.18 -20.53 -12.54
C SER A 167 -0.77 -21.12 -12.53
N CYS A 168 0.17 -20.38 -11.97
CA CYS A 168 1.49 -20.88 -11.61
C CYS A 168 1.89 -20.38 -10.23
N ASP A 169 2.58 -21.23 -9.48
CA ASP A 169 3.11 -20.87 -8.18
C ASP A 169 4.50 -20.26 -8.33
N VAL A 170 4.72 -19.14 -7.65
CA VAL A 170 6.03 -18.49 -7.53
C VAL A 170 6.45 -18.50 -6.07
N ALA A 171 7.58 -19.13 -5.79
CA ALA A 171 8.20 -19.12 -4.46
C ALA A 171 9.07 -17.87 -4.30
N MET A 172 8.75 -17.04 -3.31
CA MET A 172 9.49 -15.84 -2.97
C MET A 172 10.35 -16.09 -1.74
N ARG A 173 11.59 -15.62 -1.79
CA ARG A 173 12.55 -15.67 -0.67
C ARG A 173 12.97 -14.25 -0.31
N PHE A 174 13.23 -14.02 0.97
CA PHE A 174 13.56 -12.71 1.52
C PHE A 174 14.83 -12.72 2.38
N ASP A 175 15.59 -13.83 2.33
CA ASP A 175 16.87 -14.10 3.00
C ASP A 175 18.06 -13.30 2.42
N GLN A 176 17.78 -12.11 1.89
CA GLN A 176 18.73 -11.16 1.32
C GLN A 176 18.37 -9.74 1.77
N ALA A 177 18.21 -9.53 3.08
CA ALA A 177 18.28 -8.17 3.63
C ALA A 177 19.76 -7.77 3.75
N SER A 178 20.12 -6.56 3.30
CA SER A 178 21.46 -5.95 3.27
C SER A 178 22.51 -6.51 2.30
N ASN A 179 22.40 -6.16 1.02
CA ASN A 179 23.59 -5.75 0.25
C ASN A 179 23.42 -4.26 -0.11
N GLU A 180 23.47 -3.39 0.89
CA GLU A 180 24.05 -2.07 0.66
C GLU A 180 25.56 -2.28 0.45
N PRO A 181 26.16 -1.86 -0.67
CA PRO A 181 27.57 -1.51 -0.65
C PRO A 181 27.68 -0.15 0.03
N ASP A 182 28.05 -0.19 1.30
CA ASP A 182 28.49 0.98 2.03
C ASP A 182 29.76 1.55 1.38
N GLY A 183 29.78 2.87 1.19
CA GLY A 183 30.94 3.72 0.98
C GLY A 183 32.01 3.30 -0.04
N THR A 184 32.04 3.97 -1.19
CA THR A 184 33.27 4.68 -1.57
C THR A 184 32.92 6.04 -2.13
N ALA A 185 33.38 7.06 -1.42
CA ALA A 185 33.43 8.44 -1.87
C ALA A 185 34.07 8.51 -3.27
N GLY A 186 33.27 8.87 -4.27
CA GLY A 186 33.70 9.04 -5.65
C GLY A 186 33.06 10.29 -6.23
N ALA A 187 33.77 11.40 -6.07
CA ALA A 187 33.70 12.64 -6.85
C ALA A 187 32.31 13.16 -7.27
N ARG A 188 31.94 14.30 -6.68
CA ARG A 188 31.09 15.32 -7.30
C ARG A 188 31.53 15.51 -8.76
N SER A 189 30.77 14.98 -9.72
CA SER A 189 30.84 15.46 -11.09
C SER A 189 29.62 16.33 -11.31
N ALA A 190 29.86 17.64 -11.27
CA ALA A 190 28.90 18.64 -11.67
C ALA A 190 28.62 18.49 -13.16
N ALA A 191 27.51 17.82 -13.50
CA ALA A 191 26.86 17.99 -14.78
C ALA A 191 25.57 18.78 -14.54
N LYS A 192 25.60 20.05 -14.93
CA LYS A 192 24.42 20.91 -15.05
C LYS A 192 23.38 20.21 -15.95
N PRO A 193 22.08 20.19 -15.59
CA PRO A 193 21.11 19.28 -16.21
C PRO A 193 20.75 19.71 -17.64
N ALA A 194 20.55 18.73 -18.51
CA ALA A 194 19.84 18.96 -19.76
C ALA A 194 18.36 19.24 -19.45
N THR A 195 17.93 20.50 -19.54
CA THR A 195 16.51 20.85 -19.58
C THR A 195 15.92 20.34 -20.90
N VAL A 196 15.17 19.24 -20.84
CA VAL A 196 14.47 18.66 -21.98
C VAL A 196 12.96 18.82 -21.78
N GLY A 197 12.31 19.58 -22.66
CA GLY A 197 10.85 19.69 -22.80
C GLY A 197 10.08 20.33 -21.63
N GLY A 198 9.14 21.24 -21.93
CA GLY A 198 8.09 21.58 -20.98
C GLY A 198 6.97 20.53 -21.03
N TRP A 199 6.12 20.50 -20.01
CA TRP A 199 4.87 19.75 -20.07
C TRP A 199 3.98 20.31 -21.17
N GLN A 200 3.31 19.41 -21.88
CA GLN A 200 2.40 19.72 -22.97
C GLN A 200 1.06 19.03 -22.75
N LEU A 201 -0.03 19.75 -23.04
CA LEU A 201 -1.35 19.17 -23.15
C LEU A 201 -1.58 18.71 -24.59
N ARG A 202 -1.89 17.44 -24.78
CA ARG A 202 -2.20 16.84 -26.08
C ARG A 202 -3.58 16.20 -26.05
N GLN A 203 -4.24 16.18 -27.21
CA GLN A 203 -5.42 15.37 -27.42
C GLN A 203 -5.00 14.02 -28.01
N ALA A 204 -5.38 12.93 -27.36
CA ALA A 204 -5.22 11.59 -27.90
C ALA A 204 -6.26 11.34 -29.01
N GLY A 205 -5.99 10.37 -29.89
CA GLY A 205 -6.88 10.06 -31.03
C GLY A 205 -8.30 9.62 -30.64
N ASN A 206 -8.51 9.27 -29.38
CA ASN A 206 -9.82 8.95 -28.79
C ASN A 206 -10.51 10.15 -28.12
N GLY A 207 -9.98 11.37 -28.29
CA GLY A 207 -10.48 12.60 -27.69
C GLY A 207 -10.12 12.80 -26.21
N SER A 208 -9.32 11.91 -25.61
CA SER A 208 -8.85 12.10 -24.23
C SER A 208 -7.75 13.15 -24.15
N ALA A 209 -7.83 14.04 -23.17
CA ALA A 209 -6.77 15.00 -22.86
C ALA A 209 -5.64 14.29 -22.09
N VAL A 210 -4.39 14.50 -22.53
CA VAL A 210 -3.19 13.88 -21.95
C VAL A 210 -2.14 14.96 -21.70
N ALA A 211 -1.69 15.08 -20.46
CA ALA A 211 -0.53 15.89 -20.10
C ALA A 211 0.72 15.03 -20.27
N GLU A 212 1.76 15.52 -20.94
CA GLU A 212 2.98 14.76 -21.15
C GLU A 212 4.23 15.63 -20.98
N VAL A 213 5.29 15.05 -20.44
CA VAL A 213 6.62 15.65 -20.39
C VAL A 213 7.67 14.61 -20.80
N THR A 214 8.71 15.06 -21.49
CA THR A 214 9.89 14.24 -21.75
C THR A 214 10.60 13.96 -20.43
N GLY A 215 10.92 12.70 -20.17
CA GLY A 215 11.58 12.30 -18.93
C GLY A 215 13.08 12.61 -18.91
N VAL A 216 13.72 12.23 -17.81
CA VAL A 216 15.16 12.35 -17.58
C VAL A 216 15.75 10.99 -17.19
N GLY A 217 17.03 10.79 -17.48
CA GLY A 217 17.71 9.51 -17.19
C GLY A 217 17.05 8.35 -17.95
N SER A 218 16.66 7.30 -17.22
CA SER A 218 15.93 6.17 -17.79
C SER A 218 14.45 6.44 -18.02
N LEU A 219 13.87 7.47 -17.39
CA LEU A 219 12.51 7.91 -17.69
C LEU A 219 12.50 8.59 -19.07
N THR A 220 11.82 8.00 -20.03
CA THR A 220 11.67 8.56 -21.38
C THR A 220 10.46 9.50 -21.49
N LYS A 221 9.37 9.20 -20.76
CA LYS A 221 8.16 10.00 -20.75
C LYS A 221 7.40 9.84 -19.44
N LEU A 222 6.81 10.92 -18.95
CA LEU A 222 5.77 10.89 -17.92
C LEU A 222 4.50 11.51 -18.51
N SER A 223 3.39 10.78 -18.42
CA SER A 223 2.08 11.22 -18.91
C SER A 223 1.03 11.18 -17.80
N ALA A 224 0.01 12.03 -17.86
CA ALA A 224 -1.17 11.99 -17.01
C ALA A 224 -2.45 12.12 -17.83
N LEU A 225 -3.48 11.35 -17.51
CA LEU A 225 -4.79 11.40 -18.18
C LEU A 225 -5.90 10.81 -17.29
N CYS A 226 -7.14 11.11 -17.66
CA CYS A 226 -8.31 10.40 -17.16
C CYS A 226 -8.58 9.15 -18.01
N LEU A 227 -8.43 7.96 -17.41
CA LEU A 227 -8.82 6.69 -18.04
C LEU A 227 -10.11 6.20 -17.39
N ARG A 228 -11.24 6.26 -18.12
CA ARG A 228 -12.58 5.87 -17.61
C ARG A 228 -12.90 6.55 -16.26
N ASP A 229 -12.78 7.87 -16.22
CA ASP A 229 -12.99 8.71 -15.03
C ASP A 229 -12.08 8.42 -13.84
N ARG A 230 -10.95 7.74 -14.06
CA ARG A 230 -9.91 7.52 -13.05
C ARG A 230 -8.64 8.27 -13.45
N PRO A 231 -8.04 9.07 -12.56
CA PRO A 231 -6.81 9.77 -12.87
C PRO A 231 -5.65 8.78 -12.84
N VAL A 232 -4.82 8.79 -13.87
CA VAL A 232 -3.69 7.89 -14.01
C VAL A 232 -2.47 8.66 -14.47
N MET A 233 -1.31 8.37 -13.86
CA MET A 233 -0.01 8.74 -14.40
C MET A 233 0.70 7.52 -14.97
N ILE A 234 1.41 7.71 -16.07
CA ILE A 234 2.13 6.65 -16.78
C ILE A 234 3.58 7.09 -16.97
N ALA A 235 4.51 6.36 -16.36
CA ALA A 235 5.95 6.52 -16.56
C ALA A 235 6.44 5.48 -17.57
N ALA A 236 7.08 5.93 -18.66
CA ALA A 236 7.74 5.08 -19.63
C ALA A 236 9.26 5.13 -19.43
N LEU A 237 9.89 3.98 -19.32
CA LEU A 237 11.32 3.81 -19.12
C LEU A 237 11.99 3.28 -20.40
N SER A 238 13.24 3.67 -20.65
CA SER A 238 14.06 3.15 -21.75
C SER A 238 14.41 1.67 -21.56
N GLU A 239 14.58 1.27 -20.30
CA GLU A 239 14.99 -0.05 -19.87
C GLU A 239 14.00 -0.64 -18.85
N ALA A 240 14.04 -1.97 -18.70
CA ALA A 240 13.21 -2.63 -17.71
C ALA A 240 13.74 -2.31 -16.31
N ALA A 241 12.87 -1.92 -15.38
CA ALA A 241 13.30 -1.63 -14.02
C ALA A 241 13.64 -2.89 -13.18
N GLY A 242 13.52 -4.08 -13.76
CA GLY A 242 13.79 -5.37 -13.10
C GLY A 242 12.75 -5.80 -12.07
N ALA A 243 11.86 -4.89 -11.65
CA ALA A 243 10.79 -5.15 -10.70
C ALA A 243 9.41 -4.78 -11.28
N ARG A 244 8.35 -5.44 -10.79
CA ARG A 244 6.96 -5.11 -11.16
C ARG A 244 6.40 -3.93 -10.37
N MET A 245 6.96 -3.65 -9.21
CA MET A 245 6.67 -2.46 -8.43
C MET A 245 7.98 -1.72 -8.20
N VAL A 246 7.95 -0.41 -8.43
CA VAL A 246 9.12 0.45 -8.30
C VAL A 246 8.70 1.73 -7.61
N VAL A 247 9.47 2.16 -6.62
CA VAL A 247 9.27 3.47 -6.00
C VAL A 247 9.83 4.55 -6.93
N PHE A 248 8.97 5.50 -7.26
CA PHE A 248 9.31 6.77 -7.89
C PHE A 248 9.35 7.82 -6.78
N THR A 249 10.51 8.42 -6.55
CA THR A 249 10.68 9.51 -5.59
C THR A 249 10.78 10.81 -6.35
N PHE A 250 9.88 11.74 -6.03
CA PHE A 250 9.86 13.10 -6.53
C PHE A 250 10.33 14.01 -5.40
N ALA A 251 11.60 14.42 -5.45
CA ALA A 251 12.23 15.27 -4.44
C ALA A 251 12.13 16.74 -4.85
N PHE A 252 11.33 17.48 -4.10
CA PHE A 252 11.23 18.94 -4.13
C PHE A 252 12.25 19.55 -3.16
N ALA A 253 12.38 20.87 -3.18
CA ALA A 253 13.35 21.57 -2.34
C ALA A 253 13.08 21.39 -0.82
N ASP A 254 11.82 21.21 -0.44
CA ASP A 254 11.35 21.18 0.94
C ASP A 254 10.82 19.81 1.39
N HIS A 255 10.46 18.92 0.45
CA HIS A 255 9.90 17.61 0.76
C HIS A 255 10.15 16.59 -0.36
N SER A 256 9.84 15.32 -0.11
CA SER A 256 9.87 14.27 -1.12
C SER A 256 8.56 13.49 -1.12
N ILE A 257 8.10 13.12 -2.31
CA ILE A 257 6.91 12.31 -2.51
C ILE A 257 7.34 10.97 -3.09
N ASN A 258 7.05 9.88 -2.37
CA ASN A 258 7.30 8.52 -2.83
C ASN A 258 6.00 7.92 -3.36
N VAL A 259 6.02 7.48 -4.62
CA VAL A 259 4.89 6.80 -5.24
C VAL A 259 5.33 5.47 -5.81
N THR A 260 4.67 4.41 -5.36
CA THR A 260 4.88 3.07 -5.93
C THR A 260 4.18 2.98 -7.28
N GLY A 261 4.96 2.86 -8.36
CA GLY A 261 4.47 2.56 -9.68
C GLY A 261 4.34 1.06 -9.89
N THR A 262 3.27 0.64 -10.56
CA THR A 262 3.03 -0.77 -10.93
C THR A 262 3.23 -0.96 -12.42
N ALA A 263 3.99 -1.98 -12.82
CA ALA A 263 4.28 -2.26 -14.22
C ALA A 263 2.98 -2.48 -15.01
N GLY A 264 2.68 -1.58 -15.95
CA GLY A 264 1.55 -1.66 -16.87
C GLY A 264 1.77 -2.62 -18.05
N THR A 265 3.00 -3.11 -18.22
CA THR A 265 3.38 -4.06 -19.29
C THR A 265 4.25 -5.19 -18.75
N ALA A 266 4.26 -6.31 -19.48
CA ALA A 266 5.16 -7.43 -19.19
C ALA A 266 6.65 -7.06 -19.36
N SER A 267 6.95 -6.05 -20.18
CA SER A 267 8.32 -5.57 -20.39
C SER A 267 8.89 -4.78 -19.20
N GLN A 268 8.05 -4.42 -18.21
CA GLN A 268 8.46 -3.59 -17.06
C GLN A 268 9.13 -2.28 -17.49
N LYS A 269 8.76 -1.78 -18.67
CA LYS A 269 9.18 -0.48 -19.20
C LYS A 269 8.10 0.58 -19.07
N THR A 270 6.92 0.22 -18.61
CA THR A 270 5.81 1.15 -18.41
C THR A 270 5.27 0.93 -17.02
N PHE A 271 5.15 1.99 -16.23
CA PHE A 271 4.62 1.97 -14.88
C PHE A 271 3.42 2.88 -14.77
N ILE A 272 2.40 2.41 -14.07
CA ILE A 272 1.18 3.13 -13.75
C ILE A 272 1.34 3.63 -12.31
N LEU A 273 1.20 4.93 -12.12
CA LEU A 273 1.24 5.61 -10.83
C LEU A 273 -0.14 6.20 -10.53
N ASP A 274 -0.53 6.21 -9.25
CA ASP A 274 -1.70 6.96 -8.82
C ASP A 274 -1.31 8.43 -8.56
N PRO A 275 -1.82 9.38 -9.36
CA PRO A 275 -1.52 10.81 -9.20
C PRO A 275 -2.02 11.40 -7.87
N ARG A 276 -2.90 10.71 -7.16
CA ARG A 276 -3.46 11.16 -5.88
C ARG A 276 -2.55 10.83 -4.70
N THR A 277 -1.67 9.83 -4.84
CA THR A 277 -0.80 9.37 -3.76
C THR A 277 0.03 10.53 -3.23
N ALA A 278 -0.12 10.82 -1.93
CA ALA A 278 0.57 11.89 -1.23
C ALA A 278 0.52 13.26 -1.95
N GLY A 279 -0.54 13.54 -2.71
CA GLY A 279 -0.71 14.80 -3.42
C GLY A 279 0.22 14.99 -4.64
N LEU A 280 0.74 13.90 -5.23
CA LEU A 280 1.70 13.96 -6.33
C LEU A 280 1.30 14.94 -7.46
N ALA A 281 0.09 14.83 -8.01
CA ALA A 281 -0.34 15.71 -9.09
C ALA A 281 -0.45 17.19 -8.68
N SER A 282 -0.87 17.47 -7.44
CA SER A 282 -0.93 18.83 -6.90
C SER A 282 0.47 19.40 -6.71
N ALA A 283 1.42 18.60 -6.21
CA ALA A 283 2.81 19.02 -6.07
C ALA A 283 3.48 19.29 -7.42
N LEU A 284 3.27 18.40 -8.41
CA LEU A 284 3.80 18.56 -9.76
C LEU A 284 3.18 19.75 -10.50
N SER A 285 1.95 20.17 -10.15
CA SER A 285 1.27 21.34 -10.71
C SER A 285 1.48 22.63 -9.91
N GLY A 286 2.33 22.60 -8.87
CA GLY A 286 2.69 23.74 -8.04
C GLY A 286 3.63 24.75 -8.73
N ASN A 287 4.32 25.56 -7.92
CA ASN A 287 5.16 26.67 -8.40
C ASN A 287 6.62 26.28 -8.65
N ALA A 288 6.99 25.02 -8.48
CA ALA A 288 8.35 24.56 -8.72
C ALA A 288 8.64 24.47 -10.22
N ASP A 289 9.85 24.85 -10.64
CA ASP A 289 10.27 24.76 -12.05
C ASP A 289 10.84 23.39 -12.42
N THR A 290 11.32 22.64 -11.43
CA THR A 290 11.92 21.31 -11.59
C THR A 290 11.71 20.44 -10.36
N VAL A 291 11.80 19.13 -10.52
CA VAL A 291 11.81 18.14 -9.43
C VAL A 291 12.91 17.12 -9.65
N ASP A 292 13.66 16.76 -8.61
CA ASP A 292 14.63 15.67 -8.65
C ASP A 292 13.87 14.35 -8.67
N LEU A 293 14.14 13.52 -9.68
CA LEU A 293 13.48 12.23 -9.86
C LEU A 293 14.44 11.09 -9.52
N ARG A 294 14.01 10.19 -8.63
CA ARG A 294 14.65 8.88 -8.43
C ARG A 294 13.69 7.75 -8.78
N VAL A 295 14.22 6.69 -9.40
CA VAL A 295 13.47 5.49 -9.77
C VAL A 295 14.20 4.28 -9.22
N ALA A 296 13.53 3.48 -8.39
CA ALA A 296 14.15 2.38 -7.65
C ALA A 296 15.41 2.84 -6.86
N GLY A 297 15.34 4.02 -6.23
CA GLY A 297 16.46 4.62 -5.50
C GLY A 297 17.57 5.21 -6.38
N ARG A 298 17.55 4.99 -7.70
CA ARG A 298 18.56 5.53 -8.62
C ARG A 298 18.19 6.93 -9.08
N ASP A 299 19.14 7.86 -8.98
CA ASP A 299 18.99 9.22 -9.50
C ASP A 299 18.78 9.22 -11.02
N GLN A 300 17.73 9.90 -11.48
CA GLN A 300 17.41 10.10 -12.89
C GLN A 300 17.73 11.53 -13.36
N GLY A 301 17.94 12.46 -12.43
CA GLY A 301 18.14 13.87 -12.68
C GLY A 301 16.89 14.73 -12.50
N MET A 302 16.98 15.98 -12.97
CA MET A 302 15.97 17.03 -12.75
C MET A 302 14.89 17.03 -13.83
N LEU A 303 13.70 16.55 -13.50
CA LEU A 303 12.53 16.61 -14.39
C LEU A 303 11.98 18.04 -14.45
N SER A 304 11.74 18.54 -15.66
CA SER A 304 11.14 19.85 -15.91
C SER A 304 9.66 19.88 -15.46
N LEU A 305 9.27 20.93 -14.75
CA LEU A 305 7.88 21.24 -14.40
C LEU A 305 7.33 22.44 -15.18
N LYS A 306 8.10 23.00 -16.13
CA LYS A 306 7.64 24.11 -16.96
C LYS A 306 6.36 23.74 -17.69
N GLY A 307 5.26 24.45 -17.41
CA GLY A 307 3.94 24.22 -18.02
C GLY A 307 3.13 23.07 -17.41
N SER A 308 3.62 22.42 -16.34
CA SER A 308 2.95 21.28 -15.70
C SER A 308 1.57 21.66 -15.18
N THR A 309 1.44 22.84 -14.57
CA THR A 309 0.18 23.33 -14.00
C THR A 309 -0.95 23.35 -15.02
N SER A 310 -0.74 23.98 -16.18
CA SER A 310 -1.74 24.06 -17.24
C SER A 310 -2.03 22.69 -17.85
N ALA A 311 -1.00 21.87 -18.07
CA ALA A 311 -1.16 20.58 -18.71
C ALA A 311 -1.90 19.60 -17.81
N LEU A 312 -1.48 19.45 -16.55
CA LEU A 312 -2.07 18.52 -15.59
C LEU A 312 -3.52 18.90 -15.27
N ARG A 313 -3.81 20.20 -15.03
CA ARG A 313 -5.20 20.66 -14.84
C ARG A 313 -6.07 20.34 -16.06
N GLY A 314 -5.56 20.57 -17.27
CA GLY A 314 -6.30 20.26 -18.50
C GLY A 314 -6.60 18.77 -18.63
N ALA A 315 -5.59 17.92 -18.47
CA ALA A 315 -5.70 16.48 -18.68
C ALA A 315 -6.50 15.73 -17.62
N LEU A 316 -6.48 16.22 -16.37
CA LEU A 316 -7.13 15.58 -15.24
C LEU A 316 -8.47 16.22 -14.87
N SER A 317 -8.84 17.35 -15.48
CA SER A 317 -10.04 18.14 -15.16
C SER A 317 -11.34 17.33 -15.01
N SER A 318 -11.54 16.27 -15.79
CA SER A 318 -12.77 15.48 -15.76
C SER A 318 -12.83 14.43 -14.65
N CYS A 319 -11.71 14.08 -14.01
CA CYS A 319 -11.64 12.98 -13.03
C CYS A 319 -10.88 13.32 -11.74
N MET A 320 -10.09 14.39 -11.73
CA MET A 320 -9.33 14.88 -10.59
C MET A 320 -9.04 16.38 -10.76
N PRO A 321 -9.89 17.26 -10.19
CA PRO A 321 -9.60 18.69 -10.18
C PRO A 321 -8.36 18.98 -9.31
N LEU A 322 -7.48 19.87 -9.80
CA LEU A 322 -6.21 20.29 -9.20
C LEU A 322 -6.18 21.78 -8.90
#